data_AF-A0A7J6RQT0-F1
#
_entry.id   AF-A0A7J6RQT0-F1
#
_cell.length_a   1.000
_cell.length_b   1.000
_cell.length_c   1.000
_cell.angle_alpha   90.00
_cell.angle_beta   90.00
_cell.angle_gamma   90.00
#
_symmetry.space_group_name_H-M   'P 1'
#
loop_
_entity.id
_entity.type
_entity.pdbx_description
1 polymer ?
#
loop_
_entity_poly.entity_id
_entity_poly.type
_entity_poly.pdbx_seq_one_letter_code
_entity_poly.pdbx_strand_id
1 'polypeptide(L)'
;ATVLVLAAIDCDGVCGAVIFSSLLTREGVKFAVEPISHMLEARSAIFDVARARMGQAEATRHRDVRSIVMIGCGCLEDLEGILEDSGLPANGGNADDLVIY
;
A
#
# COMPACT_ATOMS: atom_id res chain seq x y z
N ALA A 1 5.23 2.04 12.30
CA ALA A 1 4.56 1.32 11.21
C ALA A 1 3.50 2.23 10.64
N THR A 2 3.52 2.42 9.32
CA THR A 2 2.60 3.30 8.59
C THR A 2 1.77 2.46 7.63
N VAL A 3 0.49 2.78 7.48
CA VAL A 3 -0.40 2.19 6.46
C VAL A 3 -0.37 3.08 5.21
N LEU A 4 -0.13 2.50 4.04
CA LEU A 4 -0.29 3.18 2.77
C LEU A 4 -1.64 2.80 2.16
N VAL A 5 -2.52 3.77 1.93
CA VAL A 5 -3.83 3.56 1.32
C VAL A 5 -3.75 3.99 -0.14
N LEU A 6 -3.91 3.05 -1.06
CA LEU A 6 -3.96 3.27 -2.50
C LEU A 6 -5.43 3.32 -2.91
N ALA A 7 -5.95 4.50 -3.24
CA ALA A 7 -7.37 4.70 -3.50
C ALA A 7 -7.64 5.03 -4.97
N ALA A 8 -8.54 4.27 -5.61
CA ALA A 8 -9.00 4.57 -6.95
C ALA A 8 -9.67 5.96 -7.01
N ILE A 9 -9.42 6.71 -8.08
CA ILE A 9 -10.01 8.04 -8.30
C ILE A 9 -11.40 7.89 -8.95
N ASP A 10 -12.26 7.14 -8.29
CA ASP A 10 -13.69 7.07 -8.57
C ASP A 10 -14.50 7.39 -7.31
N CYS A 11 -15.82 7.49 -7.44
CA CYS A 11 -16.68 7.87 -6.33
C CYS A 11 -16.55 6.90 -5.15
N ASP A 12 -16.50 5.59 -5.43
CA ASP A 12 -16.49 4.56 -4.40
C ASP A 12 -15.12 4.48 -3.71
N GLY A 13 -14.04 4.58 -4.48
CA GLY A 13 -12.66 4.64 -4.01
C GLY A 13 -12.41 5.82 -3.09
N VAL A 14 -12.86 7.02 -3.49
CA VAL A 14 -12.73 8.24 -2.67
C VAL A 14 -13.58 8.14 -1.40
N CYS A 15 -14.84 7.73 -1.50
CA CYS A 15 -15.70 7.58 -0.32
C CYS A 15 -15.15 6.53 0.65
N GLY A 16 -14.71 5.38 0.14
CA GLY A 16 -14.08 4.32 0.93
C GLY A 16 -12.80 4.81 1.63
N ALA A 17 -11.94 5.54 0.92
CA ALA A 17 -10.71 6.10 1.48
C ALA A 17 -10.99 7.11 2.59
N VAL A 18 -12.01 7.96 2.46
CA VAL A 18 -12.40 8.94 3.50
C VAL A 18 -12.90 8.23 4.75
N ILE A 19 -13.78 7.24 4.60
CA ILE A 19 -14.32 6.46 5.73
C ILE A 19 -13.18 5.73 6.44
N PHE A 20 -12.32 5.04 5.69
CA PHE A 20 -11.21 4.29 6.24
C PHE A 20 -10.17 5.19 6.91
N SER A 21 -9.82 6.31 6.29
CA SER A 21 -8.91 7.32 6.87
C SER A 21 -9.46 7.87 8.19
N SER A 22 -10.77 8.12 8.28
CA SER A 22 -11.41 8.58 9.50
C SER A 22 -11.28 7.57 10.64
N LEU A 23 -11.39 6.27 10.33
CA LEU A 23 -11.16 5.20 11.29
C LEU A 23 -9.69 5.17 11.74
N LEU A 24 -8.74 5.19 10.80
CA LEU A 24 -7.31 5.18 11.12
C LEU A 24 -6.90 6.37 11.99
N THR A 25 -7.42 7.57 11.71
CA THR A 25 -7.21 8.76 12.55
C THR A 25 -7.74 8.55 13.96
N ARG A 26 -8.94 7.99 14.10
CA ARG A 26 -9.57 7.75 15.41
C ARG A 26 -8.77 6.77 16.27
N GLU A 27 -8.21 5.74 15.66
CA GLU A 27 -7.37 4.73 16.34
C GLU A 27 -5.91 5.20 16.51
N GLY A 28 -5.56 6.41 16.07
CA GLY A 28 -4.19 6.95 16.18
C GLY A 28 -3.16 6.25 15.29
N VAL A 29 -3.61 5.59 14.22
CA VAL A 29 -2.73 4.88 13.27
C VAL A 29 -2.10 5.90 12.32
N LYS A 30 -0.79 5.79 12.07
CA LYS A 30 -0.12 6.60 11.05
C LYS A 30 -0.42 6.05 9.67
N PHE A 31 -0.88 6.89 8.76
CA PHE A 31 -1.16 6.49 7.38
C PHE A 31 -0.86 7.59 6.37
N ALA A 32 -0.75 7.19 5.11
CA ALA A 32 -0.73 8.07 3.94
C ALA A 32 -1.75 7.56 2.93
N VAL A 33 -2.41 8.48 2.22
CA VAL A 33 -3.35 8.14 1.13
C VAL A 33 -2.76 8.62 -0.18
N GLU A 34 -2.71 7.74 -1.17
CA GLU A 34 -2.25 8.04 -2.52
C GLU A 34 -3.38 7.73 -3.51
N PRO A 35 -3.84 8.74 -4.27
CA PRO A 35 -4.84 8.54 -5.30
C PRO A 35 -4.22 7.82 -6.50
N ILE A 36 -4.95 6.85 -7.06
CA ILE A 36 -4.51 5.99 -8.16
C ILE A 36 -5.52 6.07 -9.31
N SER A 37 -5.06 6.51 -10.47
CA SER A 37 -5.86 6.59 -11.70
C SER A 37 -5.87 5.27 -12.45
N HIS A 38 -4.81 4.48 -12.32
CA HIS A 38 -4.64 3.21 -13.02
C HIS A 38 -3.68 2.27 -12.29
N MET A 39 -3.79 0.97 -12.55
CA MET A 39 -3.04 -0.05 -11.82
C MET A 39 -1.52 0.09 -11.92
N LEU A 40 -1.00 0.67 -13.00
CA LEU A 40 0.43 0.91 -13.17
C LEU A 40 0.99 1.83 -12.06
N GLU A 41 0.21 2.81 -11.60
CA GLU A 41 0.58 3.67 -10.46
C GLU A 41 0.59 2.88 -9.15
N ALA A 42 -0.42 2.04 -8.91
CA ALA A 42 -0.44 1.18 -7.72
C ALA A 42 0.76 0.24 -7.69
N ARG A 43 1.09 -0.39 -8.83
CA ARG A 43 2.28 -1.21 -8.97
C ARG A 43 3.55 -0.40 -8.69
N SER A 44 3.70 0.79 -9.29
CA SER A 44 4.86 1.65 -9.00
C SER A 44 5.00 1.95 -7.51
N ALA A 45 3.89 2.31 -6.83
CA ALA A 45 3.89 2.60 -5.41
C ALA A 45 4.29 1.38 -4.57
N ILE A 46 3.80 0.18 -4.89
CA ILE A 46 4.21 -1.06 -4.22
C ILE A 46 5.71 -1.31 -4.39
N PHE A 47 6.26 -1.12 -5.59
CA PHE A 47 7.69 -1.29 -5.86
C PHE A 47 8.55 -0.20 -5.18
N ASP A 48 8.05 1.03 -5.06
CA ASP A 48 8.70 2.10 -4.31
C ASP A 48 8.77 1.77 -2.82
N VAL A 49 7.68 1.24 -2.25
CA VAL A 49 7.67 0.71 -0.87
C VAL A 49 8.69 -0.42 -0.73
N ALA A 50 8.66 -1.41 -1.62
CA ALA A 50 9.59 -2.54 -1.59
C ALA A 50 11.06 -2.08 -1.62
N ARG A 51 11.42 -1.19 -2.55
CA ARG A 51 12.78 -0.61 -2.66
C ARG A 51 13.18 0.19 -1.42
N ALA A 52 12.26 1.00 -0.87
CA ALA A 52 12.52 1.76 0.35
C ALA A 52 12.78 0.84 1.55
N ARG A 53 12.05 -0.28 1.66
CA ARG A 53 12.24 -1.28 2.71
C ARG A 53 13.54 -2.07 2.56
N MET A 54 13.92 -2.41 1.33
CA MET A 54 15.21 -3.06 1.03
C MET A 54 16.43 -2.13 1.19
N GLY A 55 16.22 -0.86 1.53
CA GLY A 55 17.30 0.11 1.71
C GLY A 55 17.98 0.53 0.40
N GLN A 56 17.34 0.28 -0.74
CA GLN A 56 17.86 0.60 -2.07
C GLN A 56 17.44 2.00 -2.56
N ALA A 57 16.53 2.68 -1.86
CA ALA A 57 16.07 4.02 -2.21
C ALA A 57 16.47 5.05 -1.14
N GLU A 58 16.95 6.23 -1.59
CA GLU A 58 17.11 7.42 -0.73
C GLU A 58 15.76 7.95 -0.20
N ALA A 59 14.65 7.56 -0.84
CA ALA A 59 13.30 7.94 -0.47
C ALA A 59 12.89 7.26 0.85
N THR A 60 13.23 7.91 1.96
CA THR A 60 12.83 7.56 3.33
C THR A 60 11.31 7.51 3.53
N ARG A 61 10.53 8.11 2.62
CA ARG A 61 9.07 8.30 2.70
C ARG A 61 8.29 6.98 2.93
N HIS A 62 8.76 5.87 2.38
CA HIS A 62 8.04 4.59 2.44
C HIS A 62 8.72 3.51 3.31
N ARG A 63 9.84 3.84 3.96
CA ARG A 63 10.63 2.86 4.73
C ARG A 63 9.86 2.24 5.90
N ASP A 64 8.98 3.03 6.52
CA ASP A 64 8.18 2.62 7.69
C ASP A 64 6.83 2.00 7.32
N VAL A 65 6.51 1.88 6.03
CA VAL A 65 5.25 1.28 5.55
C VAL A 65 5.29 -0.23 5.82
N ARG A 66 4.28 -0.73 6.54
CA ARG A 66 4.13 -2.17 6.84
C ARG A 66 2.88 -2.79 6.23
N SER A 67 1.92 -1.97 5.85
CA SER A 67 0.67 -2.43 5.25
C SER A 67 0.29 -1.52 4.10
N ILE A 68 -0.15 -2.12 3.00
CA ILE A 68 -0.77 -1.44 1.88
C ILE A 68 -2.23 -1.85 1.87
N VAL A 69 -3.14 -0.90 1.69
CA VAL A 69 -4.58 -1.12 1.57
C VAL A 69 -5.03 -0.55 0.25
N MET A 70 -5.60 -1.38 -0.61
CA MET A 70 -6.12 -0.99 -1.92
C MET A 70 -7.64 -0.80 -1.84
N ILE A 71 -8.12 0.39 -2.20
CA ILE A 71 -9.54 0.74 -2.13
C ILE A 71 -10.05 1.07 -3.53
N GLY A 72 -11.03 0.33 -4.01
CA GLY A 72 -11.60 0.49 -5.35
C GLY A 72 -10.68 0.00 -6.48
N CYS A 73 -9.60 -0.71 -6.16
CA CYS A 73 -8.65 -1.27 -7.12
C CYS A 73 -8.06 -2.61 -6.60
N GLY A 74 -7.30 -3.32 -7.43
CA GLY A 74 -6.55 -4.52 -7.02
C GLY A 74 -7.25 -5.86 -7.26
N CYS A 75 -8.58 -5.90 -7.34
CA CYS A 75 -9.35 -7.16 -7.31
C CYS A 75 -9.18 -8.09 -8.53
N LEU A 76 -8.64 -7.59 -9.64
CA LEU A 76 -8.42 -8.36 -10.87
C LEU A 76 -6.94 -8.71 -11.09
N GLU A 77 -6.05 -8.25 -10.20
CA GLU A 77 -4.60 -8.41 -10.37
C GLU A 77 -4.06 -9.58 -9.54
N ASP A 78 -2.98 -10.16 -10.04
CA ASP A 78 -2.17 -11.10 -9.28
C ASP A 78 -1.28 -10.34 -8.28
N LEU A 79 -1.85 -10.05 -7.11
CA LEU A 79 -1.14 -9.34 -6.03
C LEU A 79 0.05 -10.15 -5.48
N GLU A 80 -0.03 -11.48 -5.50
CA GLU A 80 1.07 -12.35 -5.08
C GLU A 80 2.24 -12.25 -6.05
N GLY A 81 1.98 -12.35 -7.36
CA GLY A 81 2.99 -12.11 -8.40
C GLY A 81 3.59 -10.71 -8.35
N ILE A 82 2.79 -9.68 -8.06
CA ILE A 82 3.29 -8.30 -7.88
C ILE A 82 4.25 -8.20 -6.68
N LEU A 83 3.96 -8.90 -5.58
CA LEU A 83 4.83 -8.93 -4.40
C LEU A 83 6.12 -9.68 -4.67
N GLU A 84 6.06 -10.83 -5.32
CA GLU A 84 7.24 -11.61 -5.72
C GLU A 84 8.16 -10.80 -6.66
N ASP A 85 7.59 -10.17 -7.69
CA ASP A 85 8.34 -9.31 -8.61
C ASP A 85 8.98 -8.11 -7.90
N SER A 86 8.36 -7.62 -6.83
CA SER A 86 8.89 -6.50 -6.04
C SER A 86 10.08 -6.90 -5.15
N GLY A 87 10.41 -8.20 -5.08
CA GLY A 87 11.49 -8.74 -4.27
C GLY A 87 11.15 -8.85 -2.77
N LEU A 88 9.87 -8.67 -2.41
CA LEU A 88 9.39 -8.88 -1.05
C LEU A 88 8.91 -10.32 -0.89
N PRO A 89 9.16 -10.97 0.26
CA PRO A 89 8.61 -12.29 0.51
C PRO A 89 7.08 -12.21 0.58
N ALA A 90 6.39 -13.00 -0.25
CA ALA A 90 4.93 -13.05 -0.32
C ALA A 90 4.25 -13.65 0.93
N ASN A 91 5.02 -14.18 1.88
CA ASN A 91 4.50 -14.93 3.02
C ASN A 91 4.57 -14.11 4.31
N GLY A 92 3.42 -13.71 4.85
CA GLY A 92 3.23 -13.03 6.15
C GLY A 92 3.52 -13.88 7.39
N GLY A 93 4.63 -14.63 7.38
CA GLY A 93 5.05 -15.47 8.49
C GLY A 93 5.81 -14.72 9.58
N ASN A 94 6.24 -13.48 9.30
CA ASN A 94 7.03 -12.66 10.20
C ASN A 94 6.33 -11.30 10.43
N ALA A 95 6.43 -10.76 11.65
CA ALA A 95 5.76 -9.51 12.02
C ALA A 95 6.27 -8.25 11.26
N ASP A 96 7.30 -8.44 10.44
CA ASP A 96 7.90 -7.42 9.60
C ASP A 96 7.54 -7.58 8.11
N ASP A 97 6.73 -8.56 7.71
CA ASP A 97 6.36 -8.73 6.29
C ASP A 97 5.41 -7.62 5.83
N LEU A 98 5.50 -7.25 4.55
CA LEU A 98 4.56 -6.30 3.95
C LEU A 98 3.24 -7.03 3.69
N VAL A 99 2.14 -6.50 4.19
CA VAL A 99 0.81 -7.07 3.94
C VAL A 99 0.05 -6.15 2.99
N ILE A 100 -0.55 -6.72 1.94
CA ILE A 100 -1.46 -6.02 1.02
C ILE A 100 -2.89 -6.50 1.31
N TYR A 101 -3.80 -5.55 1.52
CA TYR A 101 -5.24 -5.76 1.71
C TYR A 101 -6.03 -5.17 0.56
#